data_AF-A0A424I0T4-F1
#
_entry.id   AF-A0A424I0T4-F1
#
_cell.length_a   1.000
_cell.length_b   1.000
_cell.length_c   1.000
_cell.angle_alpha   90.00
_cell.angle_beta   90.00
_cell.angle_gamma   90.00
#
_symmetry.space_group_name_H-M   'P 1'
#
loop_
_entity.id
_entity.type
_entity.pdbx_description
1 polymer ?
#
loop_
_entity_poly.entity_id
_entity_poly.type
_entity_poly.pdbx_seq_one_letter_code
_entity_poly.pdbx_strand_id
1 'polypeptide(L)'
;MSVLRLAIAGDLHGSWSDADEQLLHGLQPDAVLFVGDLSDGDLRLTRRIASLPFPLAVILGNHDRGGDRSGNLLRQQLALLGNCNCGWTRLSWSTPPLSIVGGRPCSAGGGFHLSKAVQAVFGPVTLEESAARIVSAAREVPADQPLIVLAHSGPSGLGSDADSPCGRDWKRPAIDWGDRDLALALDSMAAERRPDLVVFGHMHHQLKRGHGLRRSLLQDRYGTAFVNAACVPRSGLDANNRPVLHLSWAEFQDQRLTHLSHRWYTPESELVHQESLQLQDALAC
;
A
#
# COMPACT_ATOMS: atom_id res chain seq x y z
N MET A 1 -8.37 -21.33 -15.10
CA MET A 1 -8.64 -20.16 -14.25
C MET A 1 -7.40 -19.29 -14.29
N SER A 2 -7.54 -18.01 -14.62
CA SER A 2 -6.39 -17.08 -14.65
C SER A 2 -6.07 -16.63 -13.23
N VAL A 3 -4.81 -16.72 -12.84
CA VAL A 3 -4.33 -16.19 -11.55
C VAL A 3 -3.88 -14.76 -11.79
N LEU A 4 -4.46 -13.81 -11.06
CA LEU A 4 -4.01 -12.41 -11.03
C LEU A 4 -2.91 -12.27 -9.98
N ARG A 5 -1.75 -11.74 -10.36
CA ARG A 5 -0.55 -11.62 -9.52
C ARG A 5 -0.15 -10.18 -9.32
N LEU A 6 -0.14 -9.72 -8.07
CA LEU A 6 0.18 -8.34 -7.72
C LEU A 6 1.53 -8.29 -7.01
N ALA A 7 2.45 -7.48 -7.54
CA ALA A 7 3.67 -7.09 -6.86
C ALA A 7 3.42 -5.82 -6.06
N ILE A 8 3.85 -5.77 -4.79
CA ILE A 8 3.58 -4.65 -3.89
C ILE A 8 4.89 -4.19 -3.27
N ALA A 9 5.23 -2.92 -3.48
CA ALA A 9 6.41 -2.27 -2.93
C ALA A 9 5.99 -1.12 -2.01
N GLY A 10 6.20 -1.27 -0.70
CA GLY A 10 5.89 -0.24 0.29
C GLY A 10 7.14 0.48 0.78
N ASP A 11 6.96 1.75 1.15
CA ASP A 11 7.93 2.58 1.88
C ASP A 11 9.34 2.52 1.28
N LEU A 12 9.47 2.94 0.02
CA LEU A 12 10.71 2.80 -0.74
C LEU A 12 11.86 3.61 -0.13
N HIS A 13 11.59 4.81 0.38
CA HIS A 13 12.58 5.75 0.93
C HIS A 13 13.81 5.94 0.01
N GLY A 14 13.57 6.03 -1.30
CA GLY A 14 14.59 6.16 -2.34
C GLY A 14 15.27 4.85 -2.76
N SER A 15 14.98 3.73 -2.10
CA SER A 15 15.55 2.41 -2.41
C SER A 15 14.82 1.73 -3.57
N TRP A 16 14.92 2.31 -4.77
CA TRP A 16 14.40 1.75 -6.02
C TRP A 16 15.38 1.98 -7.16
N SER A 17 15.69 0.92 -7.90
CA SER A 17 16.82 0.89 -8.83
C SER A 17 16.55 0.06 -10.08
N ASP A 18 17.53 0.02 -10.99
CA ASP A 18 17.48 -0.80 -12.21
C ASP A 18 17.29 -2.29 -11.88
N ALA A 19 17.78 -2.72 -10.70
CA ALA A 19 17.61 -4.08 -10.22
C ALA A 19 16.15 -4.42 -9.86
N ASP A 20 15.39 -3.47 -9.30
CA ASP A 20 13.95 -3.64 -9.04
C ASP A 20 13.17 -3.75 -10.37
N GLU A 21 13.56 -2.97 -11.38
CA GLU A 21 12.93 -3.00 -12.70
C GLU A 21 13.24 -4.29 -13.44
N GLN A 22 14.50 -4.73 -13.42
CA GLN A 22 14.92 -6.03 -13.95
C GLN A 22 14.15 -7.18 -13.28
N LEU A 23 13.99 -7.12 -11.95
CA LEU A 23 13.20 -8.09 -11.20
C LEU A 23 11.74 -8.11 -11.68
N LEU A 24 11.08 -6.94 -11.77
CA LEU A 24 9.71 -6.87 -12.27
C LEU A 24 9.57 -7.43 -13.69
N HIS A 25 10.55 -7.14 -14.56
CA HIS A 25 10.58 -7.68 -15.93
C HIS A 25 10.72 -9.19 -15.98
N GLY A 26 11.46 -9.82 -15.06
CA GLY A 26 11.53 -11.28 -14.99
C GLY A 26 10.31 -11.92 -14.34
N LEU A 27 9.70 -11.28 -13.33
CA LEU A 27 8.50 -11.79 -12.65
C LEU A 27 7.22 -11.66 -13.48
N GLN A 28 7.12 -10.63 -14.33
CA GLN A 28 5.92 -10.30 -15.11
C GLN A 28 4.64 -10.31 -14.27
N PRO A 29 4.53 -9.49 -13.20
CA PRO A 29 3.28 -9.36 -12.45
C PRO A 29 2.20 -8.69 -13.31
N ASP A 30 0.95 -8.96 -12.96
CA ASP A 30 -0.22 -8.41 -13.63
C ASP A 30 -0.44 -6.92 -13.30
N ALA A 31 -0.03 -6.49 -12.12
CA ALA A 31 0.05 -5.09 -11.72
C ALA A 31 1.09 -4.88 -10.61
N VAL A 32 1.53 -3.62 -10.45
CA VAL A 32 2.46 -3.21 -9.38
C VAL A 32 1.81 -2.11 -8.54
N LEU A 33 1.78 -2.31 -7.22
CA LEU A 33 1.23 -1.37 -6.25
C LEU A 33 2.36 -0.73 -5.45
N PHE A 34 2.39 0.61 -5.40
CA PHE A 34 3.36 1.39 -4.64
C PHE A 34 2.69 2.07 -3.44
N VAL A 35 3.20 1.79 -2.23
CA VAL A 35 2.52 2.13 -0.97
C VAL A 35 3.15 3.34 -0.27
N GLY A 36 3.38 4.41 -1.03
CA GLY A 36 3.86 5.69 -0.54
C GLY A 36 5.27 5.69 0.02
N ASP A 37 5.68 6.87 0.50
CA ASP A 37 7.04 7.16 0.96
C ASP A 37 8.07 6.72 -0.08
N LEU A 38 7.86 7.18 -1.31
CA LEU A 38 8.69 6.85 -2.47
C LEU A 38 10.12 7.36 -2.26
N SER A 39 10.28 8.65 -1.98
CA SER A 39 11.62 9.29 -1.91
C SER A 39 11.60 10.75 -1.44
N ASP A 40 10.85 11.07 -0.38
CA ASP A 40 10.82 12.43 0.21
C ASP A 40 10.53 13.57 -0.80
N GLY A 41 9.81 13.26 -1.88
CA GLY A 41 9.49 14.22 -2.95
C GLY A 41 10.49 14.28 -4.11
N ASP A 42 11.45 13.34 -4.24
CA ASP A 42 12.30 13.27 -5.42
C ASP A 42 11.49 12.95 -6.70
N LEU A 43 11.42 13.95 -7.58
CA LEU A 43 10.73 13.86 -8.86
C LEU A 43 11.40 12.89 -9.84
N ARG A 44 12.69 12.60 -9.68
CA ARG A 44 13.40 11.65 -10.54
C ARG A 44 12.87 10.24 -10.33
N LEU A 45 12.77 9.80 -9.06
CA LEU A 45 12.20 8.51 -8.75
C LEU A 45 10.71 8.45 -9.08
N THR A 46 9.96 9.53 -8.82
CA THR A 46 8.55 9.61 -9.19
C THR A 46 8.35 9.37 -10.70
N ARG A 47 9.17 10.04 -11.54
CA ARG A 47 9.13 9.86 -13.00
C ARG A 47 9.52 8.45 -13.41
N ARG A 48 10.55 7.88 -12.77
CA ARG A 48 11.04 6.53 -13.01
C ARG A 48 9.93 5.50 -12.76
N ILE A 49 9.27 5.56 -11.61
CA ILE A 49 8.11 4.72 -11.27
C ILE A 49 6.97 4.91 -12.28
N ALA A 50 6.60 6.15 -12.58
CA ALA A 50 5.52 6.44 -13.53
C ALA A 50 5.80 5.93 -14.96
N SER A 51 7.06 5.63 -15.30
CA SER A 51 7.45 5.14 -16.63
C SER A 51 7.49 3.61 -16.76
N LEU A 52 7.24 2.87 -15.67
CA LEU A 52 7.28 1.42 -15.72
C LEU A 52 6.16 0.87 -16.63
N PRO A 53 6.45 -0.13 -17.49
CA PRO A 53 5.51 -0.62 -18.49
C PRO A 53 4.52 -1.66 -17.93
N PHE A 54 3.94 -1.37 -16.76
CA PHE A 54 2.97 -2.23 -16.08
C PHE A 54 1.69 -1.45 -15.75
N PRO A 55 0.57 -2.12 -15.49
CA PRO A 55 -0.52 -1.52 -14.72
C PRO A 55 -0.01 -1.09 -13.33
N LEU A 56 -0.03 0.22 -13.07
CA LEU A 56 0.51 0.81 -11.85
C LEU A 56 -0.56 1.49 -11.01
N ALA A 57 -0.57 1.20 -9.70
CA ALA A 57 -1.26 2.03 -8.72
C ALA A 57 -0.27 2.58 -7.70
N VAL A 58 -0.29 3.90 -7.51
CA VAL A 58 0.59 4.62 -6.60
C VAL A 58 -0.27 5.43 -5.65
N ILE A 59 -0.11 5.20 -4.35
CA ILE A 59 -0.57 6.11 -3.31
C ILE A 59 0.64 6.84 -2.74
N LEU A 60 0.57 8.16 -2.59
CA LEU A 60 1.66 8.92 -1.96
C LEU A 60 1.58 8.85 -0.43
N GLY A 61 2.72 8.79 0.23
CA GLY A 61 2.89 8.78 1.68
C GLY A 61 3.24 10.14 2.28
N ASN A 62 3.37 10.20 3.61
CA ASN A 62 3.60 11.48 4.30
C ASN A 62 4.97 12.10 4.02
N HIS A 63 5.96 11.29 3.62
CA HIS A 63 7.26 11.79 3.21
C HIS A 63 7.23 12.38 1.81
N ASP A 64 6.35 11.90 0.92
CA ASP A 64 6.37 12.32 -0.49
C ASP A 64 6.03 13.79 -0.69
N ARG A 65 5.22 14.42 0.16
CA ARG A 65 5.05 15.89 0.12
C ARG A 65 6.35 16.67 0.34
N GLY A 66 7.40 16.00 0.83
CA GLY A 66 8.67 16.59 1.22
C GLY A 66 8.51 17.68 2.28
N GLY A 67 9.42 18.65 2.24
CA GLY A 67 9.38 19.86 3.06
C GLY A 67 8.49 20.98 2.53
N ASP A 68 7.89 20.84 1.34
CA ASP A 68 7.18 21.92 0.66
C ASP A 68 5.74 22.08 1.17
N ARG A 69 5.53 23.10 2.00
CA ARG A 69 4.22 23.42 2.58
C ARG A 69 3.26 24.08 1.59
N SER A 70 3.76 24.60 0.46
CA SER A 70 2.94 25.27 -0.57
C SER A 70 2.16 24.27 -1.43
N GLY A 71 2.58 22.99 -1.42
CA GLY A 71 1.98 21.94 -2.23
C GLY A 71 2.46 21.92 -3.69
N ASN A 72 3.39 22.79 -4.10
CA ASN A 72 3.94 22.80 -5.46
C ASN A 72 4.65 21.49 -5.80
N LEU A 73 5.47 20.97 -4.88
CA LEU A 73 6.16 19.69 -5.06
C LEU A 73 5.17 18.53 -5.19
N LEU A 74 4.11 18.54 -4.38
CA LEU A 74 3.05 17.55 -4.46
C LEU A 74 2.29 17.64 -5.79
N ARG A 75 1.96 18.84 -6.27
CA ARG A 75 1.35 19.03 -7.61
C ARG A 75 2.24 18.48 -8.73
N GLN A 76 3.55 18.69 -8.65
CA GLN A 76 4.49 18.18 -9.64
C GLN A 76 4.55 16.65 -9.63
N GLN A 77 4.58 16.02 -8.45
CA GLN A 77 4.52 14.55 -8.35
C GLN A 77 3.21 14.00 -8.90
N LEU A 78 2.06 14.58 -8.53
CA LEU A 78 0.77 14.17 -9.06
C LEU A 78 0.70 14.32 -10.58
N ALA A 79 1.29 15.38 -11.14
CA ALA A 79 1.37 15.57 -12.58
C ALA A 79 2.26 14.52 -13.27
N LEU A 80 3.36 14.10 -12.63
CA LEU A 80 4.23 13.04 -13.15
C LEU A 80 3.57 11.66 -13.08
N LEU A 81 2.90 11.35 -11.96
CA LEU A 81 2.18 10.10 -11.79
C LEU A 81 0.97 10.01 -12.73
N GLY A 82 0.28 11.12 -12.98
CA GLY A 82 -0.88 11.18 -13.86
C GLY A 82 -1.89 10.08 -13.52
N ASN A 83 -2.12 9.18 -14.47
CA ASN A 83 -3.13 8.12 -14.37
C ASN A 83 -2.74 6.93 -13.49
N CYS A 84 -1.54 6.91 -12.89
CA CYS A 84 -1.16 5.88 -11.90
C CYS A 84 -1.36 6.32 -10.45
N ASN A 85 -1.66 7.59 -10.16
CA ASN A 85 -2.01 8.02 -8.80
C ASN A 85 -3.45 7.61 -8.43
N CYS A 86 -3.62 6.84 -7.35
CA CYS A 86 -4.94 6.38 -6.91
C CYS A 86 -5.55 7.18 -5.76
N GLY A 87 -4.85 8.15 -5.15
CA GLY A 87 -5.36 8.87 -3.96
C GLY A 87 -6.77 9.45 -4.15
N TRP A 88 -7.71 9.03 -3.28
CA TRP A 88 -9.14 9.38 -3.33
C TRP A 88 -9.86 9.06 -4.66
N THR A 89 -9.32 8.17 -5.47
CA THR A 89 -9.92 7.76 -6.75
C THR A 89 -9.83 6.25 -6.94
N ARG A 90 -10.37 5.76 -8.05
CA ARG A 90 -10.23 4.39 -8.52
C ARG A 90 -9.39 4.38 -9.79
N LEU A 91 -8.48 3.43 -9.88
CA LEU A 91 -7.82 3.06 -11.13
C LEU A 91 -8.43 1.76 -11.65
N SER A 92 -8.47 1.59 -12.97
CA SER A 92 -8.98 0.36 -13.56
C SER A 92 -8.34 0.00 -14.89
N TRP A 93 -8.18 -1.29 -15.11
CA TRP A 93 -7.66 -1.89 -16.32
C TRP A 93 -8.62 -2.96 -16.83
N SER A 94 -8.67 -3.12 -18.15
CA SER A 94 -9.45 -4.19 -18.80
C SER A 94 -8.61 -5.44 -19.09
N THR A 95 -7.28 -5.31 -19.08
CA THR A 95 -6.35 -6.41 -19.35
C THR A 95 -5.10 -6.24 -18.49
N PRO A 96 -5.00 -6.92 -17.33
CA PRO A 96 -6.03 -7.78 -16.74
C PRO A 96 -7.21 -6.97 -16.18
N PRO A 97 -8.41 -7.59 -16.02
CA PRO A 97 -9.53 -6.95 -15.37
C PRO A 97 -9.20 -6.73 -13.88
N LEU A 98 -8.92 -5.49 -13.51
CA LEU A 98 -8.51 -5.11 -12.16
C LEU A 98 -8.93 -3.67 -11.87
N SER A 99 -9.34 -3.42 -10.63
CA SER A 99 -9.53 -2.07 -10.10
C SER A 99 -8.82 -1.90 -8.76
N ILE A 100 -8.22 -0.74 -8.53
CA ILE A 100 -7.57 -0.37 -7.26
C ILE A 100 -8.21 0.92 -6.74
N VAL A 101 -8.72 0.88 -5.51
CA VAL A 101 -9.31 2.04 -4.82
C VAL A 101 -8.25 2.66 -3.93
N GLY A 102 -7.95 3.95 -4.10
CA GLY A 102 -6.99 4.63 -3.24
C GLY A 102 -7.62 5.31 -2.02
N GLY A 103 -6.94 5.18 -0.89
CA GLY A 103 -7.23 5.90 0.33
C GLY A 103 -6.80 7.37 0.28
N ARG A 104 -6.66 7.99 1.45
CA ARG A 104 -6.15 9.37 1.57
C ARG A 104 -4.67 9.45 1.17
N PRO A 105 -4.30 10.32 0.21
CA PRO A 105 -2.90 10.54 -0.12
C PRO A 105 -2.17 11.32 0.98
N CYS A 106 -0.87 11.07 1.09
CA CYS A 106 0.05 11.74 2.01
C CYS A 106 -0.35 11.68 3.50
N SER A 107 -1.06 10.63 3.88
CA SER A 107 -1.43 10.38 5.27
C SER A 107 -0.20 10.12 6.14
N ALA A 108 -0.19 10.62 7.37
CA ALA A 108 0.85 10.35 8.37
C ALA A 108 0.34 9.45 9.52
N GLY A 109 -0.80 8.78 9.30
CA GLY A 109 -1.52 8.06 10.34
C GLY A 109 -2.04 8.97 11.47
N GLY A 110 -2.40 8.33 12.58
CA GLY A 110 -2.79 9.01 13.82
C GLY A 110 -4.19 9.63 13.77
N GLY A 111 -5.12 9.03 13.03
CA GLY A 111 -6.50 9.50 12.88
C GLY A 111 -6.72 10.30 11.59
N PHE A 112 -7.31 11.49 11.69
CA PHE A 112 -7.59 12.33 10.53
C PHE A 112 -6.87 13.68 10.60
N HIS A 113 -5.93 13.90 9.69
CA HIS A 113 -5.23 15.18 9.55
C HIS A 113 -4.73 15.38 8.12
N LEU A 114 -4.90 16.60 7.60
CA LEU A 114 -4.30 17.02 6.33
C LEU A 114 -3.15 17.98 6.59
N SER A 115 -1.97 17.66 6.06
CA SER A 115 -0.85 18.60 6.08
C SER A 115 -1.17 19.87 5.29
N LYS A 116 -0.43 20.97 5.54
CA LYS A 116 -0.60 22.21 4.77
C LYS A 116 -0.41 22.00 3.26
N ALA A 117 0.53 21.13 2.87
CA ALA A 117 0.77 20.80 1.47
C ALA A 117 -0.45 20.13 0.83
N VAL A 118 -1.04 19.14 1.52
CA VAL A 118 -2.24 18.44 1.05
C VAL A 118 -3.43 19.40 0.95
N GLN A 119 -3.64 20.25 1.96
CA GLN A 119 -4.69 21.27 1.91
C GLN A 119 -4.48 22.28 0.77
N ALA A 120 -3.24 22.66 0.47
CA ALA A 120 -2.94 23.57 -0.62
C ALA A 120 -3.19 22.96 -2.00
N VAL A 121 -3.13 21.62 -2.14
CA VAL A 121 -3.38 20.91 -3.40
C VAL A 121 -4.85 20.56 -3.58
N PHE A 122 -5.45 19.95 -2.57
CA PHE A 122 -6.79 19.34 -2.65
C PHE A 122 -7.89 20.18 -1.98
N GLY A 123 -7.52 21.30 -1.36
CA GLY A 123 -8.41 22.08 -0.52
C GLY A 123 -8.62 21.45 0.86
N PRO A 124 -9.44 22.09 1.72
CA PRO A 124 -9.91 21.45 2.92
C PRO A 124 -10.75 20.23 2.55
N VAL A 125 -10.51 19.12 3.24
CA VAL A 125 -11.33 17.89 3.15
C VAL A 125 -11.57 17.45 4.58
N THR A 126 -12.82 17.22 4.94
CA THR A 126 -13.23 16.69 6.24
C THR A 126 -13.00 15.18 6.30
N LEU A 127 -13.12 14.62 7.50
CA LEU A 127 -13.02 13.18 7.71
C LEU A 127 -14.08 12.44 6.88
N GLU A 128 -15.31 12.94 6.94
CA GLU A 128 -16.48 12.38 6.28
C GLU A 128 -16.38 12.49 4.76
N GLU A 129 -15.91 13.63 4.24
CA GLU A 129 -15.67 13.80 2.80
C GLU A 129 -14.55 12.87 2.29
N SER A 130 -13.48 12.69 3.06
CA SER A 130 -12.42 11.75 2.72
C SER A 130 -12.95 10.32 2.65
N ALA A 131 -13.70 9.89 3.66
CA ALA A 131 -14.32 8.57 3.68
C ALA A 131 -15.31 8.39 2.52
N ALA A 132 -16.15 9.39 2.24
CA ALA A 132 -17.12 9.36 1.15
C ALA A 132 -16.46 9.22 -0.23
N ARG A 133 -15.30 9.86 -0.45
CA ARG A 133 -14.52 9.69 -1.71
C ARG A 133 -14.06 8.24 -1.87
N ILE A 134 -13.54 7.63 -0.81
CA ILE A 134 -13.11 6.22 -0.82
C ILE A 134 -14.29 5.29 -1.09
N VAL A 135 -15.44 5.51 -0.44
CA VAL A 135 -16.66 4.71 -0.65
C VAL A 135 -17.19 4.87 -2.08
N SER A 136 -17.22 6.10 -2.60
CA SER A 136 -17.65 6.36 -3.98
C SER A 136 -16.77 5.63 -4.99
N ALA A 137 -15.45 5.68 -4.81
CA ALA A 137 -14.50 4.96 -5.65
C ALA A 137 -14.69 3.43 -5.55
N ALA A 138 -14.96 2.90 -4.36
CA ALA A 138 -15.22 1.47 -4.15
C ALA A 138 -16.50 0.98 -4.84
N ARG A 139 -17.56 1.80 -4.87
CA ARG A 139 -18.84 1.46 -5.54
C ARG A 139 -18.71 1.27 -7.06
N GLU A 140 -17.71 1.88 -7.66
CA GLU A 140 -17.44 1.74 -9.09
C GLU A 140 -16.66 0.47 -9.45
N VAL A 141 -16.19 -0.30 -8.46
CA VAL A 141 -15.46 -1.56 -8.72
C VAL A 141 -16.44 -2.64 -9.20
N PRO A 142 -16.24 -3.21 -10.40
CA PRO A 142 -17.09 -4.28 -10.91
C PRO A 142 -17.21 -5.47 -9.95
N ALA A 143 -18.41 -6.04 -9.86
CA ALA A 143 -18.72 -7.14 -8.94
C ALA A 143 -18.06 -8.48 -9.32
N ASP A 144 -17.38 -8.55 -10.47
CA ASP A 144 -16.61 -9.69 -10.96
C ASP A 144 -15.09 -9.52 -10.78
N GLN A 145 -14.63 -8.38 -10.28
CA GLN A 145 -13.22 -8.09 -9.97
C GLN A 145 -13.00 -8.06 -8.46
N PRO A 146 -11.80 -8.40 -7.94
CA PRO A 146 -11.51 -8.22 -6.51
C PRO A 146 -11.59 -6.73 -6.11
N LEU A 147 -12.12 -6.46 -4.91
CA LEU A 147 -12.12 -5.12 -4.33
C LEU A 147 -10.87 -4.93 -3.47
N ILE A 148 -9.91 -4.19 -4.02
CA ILE A 148 -8.62 -3.91 -3.40
C ILE A 148 -8.51 -2.43 -3.05
N VAL A 149 -8.18 -2.14 -1.78
CA VAL A 149 -7.94 -0.79 -1.28
C VAL A 149 -6.45 -0.59 -1.03
N LEU A 150 -5.89 0.50 -1.55
CA LEU A 150 -4.49 0.89 -1.39
C LEU A 150 -4.39 2.21 -0.62
N ALA A 151 -3.71 2.20 0.52
CA ALA A 151 -3.51 3.39 1.35
C ALA A 151 -2.07 3.47 1.83
N HIS A 152 -1.50 4.65 2.09
CA HIS A 152 -0.16 4.68 2.69
C HIS A 152 -0.20 4.28 4.16
N SER A 153 -1.13 4.82 4.96
CA SER A 153 -1.37 4.39 6.34
C SER A 153 -2.58 3.45 6.40
N GLY A 154 -2.47 2.38 7.19
CA GLY A 154 -3.59 1.44 7.42
C GLY A 154 -4.73 2.07 8.24
N PRO A 155 -5.92 1.46 8.29
CA PRO A 155 -7.06 2.00 9.03
C PRO A 155 -6.84 1.95 10.55
N SER A 156 -7.46 2.88 11.28
CA SER A 156 -7.60 2.72 12.74
C SER A 156 -8.38 1.43 13.05
N GLY A 157 -8.08 0.82 14.20
CA GLY A 157 -8.68 -0.43 14.68
C GLY A 157 -7.79 -1.65 14.51
N LEU A 158 -6.60 -1.52 13.91
CA LEU A 158 -5.66 -2.62 13.71
C LEU A 158 -4.63 -2.79 14.85
N GLY A 159 -4.92 -2.25 16.03
CA GLY A 159 -4.17 -2.51 17.28
C GLY A 159 -3.32 -1.34 17.77
N SER A 160 -3.07 -1.32 19.08
CA SER A 160 -2.37 -0.24 19.80
C SER A 160 -1.00 -0.63 20.36
N ASP A 161 -0.65 -1.92 20.33
CA ASP A 161 0.67 -2.38 20.76
C ASP A 161 1.74 -1.98 19.73
N ALA A 162 2.99 -1.83 20.15
CA ALA A 162 4.06 -1.37 19.25
C ALA A 162 4.26 -2.27 18.01
N ASP A 163 3.98 -3.57 18.14
CA ASP A 163 4.07 -4.59 17.09
C ASP A 163 2.75 -4.81 16.33
N SER A 164 1.68 -4.09 16.70
CA SER A 164 0.42 -4.11 15.96
C SER A 164 0.60 -3.54 14.54
N PRO A 165 -0.18 -4.01 13.54
CA PRO A 165 -0.09 -3.50 12.17
C PRO A 165 -0.11 -1.97 12.05
N CYS A 166 -0.93 -1.29 12.86
CA CYS A 166 -1.02 0.18 12.91
C CYS A 166 -0.50 0.81 14.22
N GLY A 167 0.25 0.06 15.03
CA GLY A 167 0.76 0.54 16.32
C GLY A 167 1.95 1.49 16.21
N ARG A 168 1.91 2.63 16.90
CA ARG A 168 3.06 3.54 16.95
C ARG A 168 4.16 3.02 17.87
N ASP A 169 5.36 2.85 17.34
CA ASP A 169 6.52 2.30 18.05
C ASP A 169 7.65 3.32 18.31
N TRP A 170 7.62 4.50 17.69
CA TRP A 170 8.66 5.53 17.87
C TRP A 170 8.43 6.46 19.09
N LYS A 171 7.27 6.39 19.75
CA LYS A 171 6.94 7.23 20.91
C LYS A 171 6.01 6.49 21.89
N ARG A 172 6.33 6.59 23.19
CA ARG A 172 5.53 6.03 24.28
C ARG A 172 4.40 6.98 24.75
N PRO A 173 3.24 6.46 25.19
CA PRO A 173 2.83 5.06 25.05
C PRO A 173 2.59 4.70 23.57
N ALA A 174 2.72 3.42 23.25
CA ALA A 174 2.25 2.88 21.99
C ALA A 174 0.72 3.05 21.94
N ILE A 175 0.22 3.47 20.78
CA ILE A 175 -1.19 3.69 20.52
C ILE A 175 -1.48 3.35 19.06
N ASP A 176 -2.75 3.09 18.76
CA ASP A 176 -3.22 2.99 17.39
C ASP A 176 -2.94 4.29 16.65
N TRP A 177 -2.34 4.15 15.47
CA TRP A 177 -1.92 5.24 14.62
C TRP A 177 -2.40 5.04 13.18
N GLY A 178 -3.48 4.29 12.99
CA GLY A 178 -4.16 4.15 11.70
C GLY A 178 -5.03 5.36 11.34
N ASP A 179 -5.52 5.37 10.11
CA ASP A 179 -6.37 6.39 9.51
C ASP A 179 -7.84 6.19 9.87
N ARG A 180 -8.45 7.24 10.44
CA ARG A 180 -9.85 7.19 10.90
C ARG A 180 -10.85 7.29 9.75
N ASP A 181 -10.52 8.05 8.71
CA ASP A 181 -11.32 8.14 7.49
C ASP A 181 -11.30 6.84 6.69
N LEU A 182 -10.16 6.14 6.64
CA LEU A 182 -10.11 4.82 6.03
C LEU A 182 -10.94 3.81 6.82
N ALA A 183 -10.83 3.79 8.16
CA ALA A 183 -11.67 2.94 9.00
C ALA A 183 -13.17 3.23 8.79
N LEU A 184 -13.57 4.51 8.74
CA LEU A 184 -14.94 4.91 8.47
C LEU A 184 -15.42 4.48 7.08
N ALA A 185 -14.57 4.62 6.05
CA ALA A 185 -14.91 4.21 4.69
C ALA A 185 -15.14 2.70 4.60
N LEU A 186 -14.27 1.91 5.22
CA LEU A 186 -14.36 0.45 5.24
C LEU A 186 -15.63 -0.03 5.95
N ASP A 187 -15.98 0.58 7.08
CA ASP A 187 -17.23 0.29 7.78
C ASP A 187 -18.46 0.68 6.94
N SER A 188 -18.41 1.85 6.30
CA SER A 188 -19.51 2.35 5.46
C SER A 188 -19.75 1.48 4.22
N MET A 189 -18.70 1.08 3.51
CA MET A 189 -18.84 0.26 2.29
C MET A 189 -19.21 -1.19 2.60
N ALA A 190 -18.92 -1.69 3.81
CA ALA A 190 -19.22 -3.06 4.22
C ALA A 190 -20.72 -3.43 4.18
N ALA A 191 -21.62 -2.44 4.13
CA ALA A 191 -23.05 -2.66 3.91
C ALA A 191 -23.38 -3.14 2.50
N GLU A 192 -22.55 -2.80 1.52
CA GLU A 192 -22.72 -3.17 0.10
C GLU A 192 -21.71 -4.25 -0.30
N ARG A 193 -20.43 -4.01 -0.01
CA ARG A 193 -19.33 -4.89 -0.39
C ARG A 193 -18.11 -4.63 0.49
N ARG A 194 -17.57 -5.69 1.10
CA ARG A 194 -16.30 -5.63 1.84
C ARG A 194 -15.12 -5.77 0.89
N PRO A 195 -13.98 -5.11 1.15
CA PRO A 195 -12.76 -5.36 0.41
C PRO A 195 -12.24 -6.77 0.64
N ASP A 196 -11.68 -7.36 -0.41
CA ASP A 196 -10.96 -8.63 -0.33
C ASP A 196 -9.56 -8.41 0.28
N LEU A 197 -8.94 -7.27 -0.06
CA LEU A 197 -7.60 -6.90 0.38
C LEU A 197 -7.48 -5.39 0.63
N VAL A 198 -6.91 -5.03 1.78
CA VAL A 198 -6.45 -3.66 2.11
C VAL A 198 -4.93 -3.70 2.23
N VAL A 199 -4.26 -3.03 1.30
CA VAL A 199 -2.80 -2.90 1.26
C VAL A 199 -2.39 -1.54 1.83
N PHE A 200 -1.48 -1.55 2.79
CA PHE A 200 -0.95 -0.33 3.38
C PHE A 200 0.53 -0.43 3.78
N GLY A 201 1.11 0.69 4.20
CA GLY A 201 2.52 0.83 4.57
C GLY A 201 2.68 1.68 5.82
N HIS A 202 3.61 2.65 5.78
CA HIS A 202 3.93 3.65 6.82
C HIS A 202 4.61 3.07 8.07
N MET A 203 4.03 2.00 8.59
CA MET A 203 4.41 1.32 9.80
C MET A 203 5.46 0.25 9.49
N HIS A 204 6.73 0.62 9.52
CA HIS A 204 7.81 -0.28 9.10
C HIS A 204 7.78 -1.63 9.84
N HIS A 205 8.08 -2.71 9.11
CA HIS A 205 8.13 -4.08 9.65
C HIS A 205 9.10 -4.20 10.81
N GLN A 206 10.31 -3.65 10.66
CA GLN A 206 11.28 -3.61 11.74
C GLN A 206 10.90 -2.50 12.73
N LEU A 207 10.65 -2.88 13.98
CA LEU A 207 10.34 -1.92 15.02
C LEU A 207 11.56 -1.04 15.33
N LYS A 208 11.30 0.23 15.62
CA LYS A 208 12.33 1.20 16.00
C LYS A 208 13.16 0.66 17.16
N ARG A 209 14.46 0.96 17.10
CA ARG A 209 15.46 0.54 18.10
C ARG A 209 15.61 -0.98 18.25
N GLY A 210 15.22 -1.77 17.23
CA GLY A 210 15.43 -3.21 17.21
C GLY A 210 14.52 -3.97 18.18
N HIS A 211 13.34 -3.43 18.48
CA HIS A 211 12.39 -4.03 19.43
C HIS A 211 11.59 -5.22 18.88
N GLY A 212 11.96 -5.75 17.71
CA GLY A 212 11.35 -6.91 17.09
C GLY A 212 10.73 -6.61 15.73
N LEU A 213 9.80 -7.47 15.32
CA LEU A 213 9.07 -7.39 14.07
C LEU A 213 7.60 -7.08 14.33
N ARG A 214 7.04 -6.22 13.49
CA ARG A 214 5.63 -5.89 13.44
C ARG A 214 4.85 -7.03 12.79
N ARG A 215 3.66 -7.30 13.29
CA ARG A 215 2.68 -8.14 12.59
C ARG A 215 2.25 -7.44 11.30
N SER A 216 2.53 -8.07 10.16
CA SER A 216 2.29 -7.48 8.84
C SER A 216 0.97 -7.95 8.20
N LEU A 217 0.28 -8.93 8.77
CA LEU A 217 -1.06 -9.36 8.35
C LEU A 217 -2.04 -9.33 9.53
N LEU A 218 -3.23 -8.79 9.29
CA LEU A 218 -4.42 -9.06 10.08
C LEU A 218 -5.54 -9.45 9.12
N GLN A 219 -6.33 -10.46 9.45
CA GLN A 219 -7.56 -10.77 8.72
C GLN A 219 -8.74 -10.58 9.68
N ASP A 220 -9.77 -9.86 9.24
CA ASP A 220 -10.96 -9.71 10.06
C ASP A 220 -11.84 -10.97 10.02
N ARG A 221 -12.85 -11.02 10.90
CA ARG A 221 -13.80 -12.14 10.98
C ARG A 221 -14.66 -12.31 9.72
N TYR A 222 -14.67 -11.32 8.83
CA TYR A 222 -15.45 -11.32 7.60
C TYR A 222 -14.61 -11.71 6.38
N GLY A 223 -13.31 -11.98 6.57
CA GLY A 223 -12.39 -12.44 5.55
C GLY A 223 -11.54 -11.34 4.89
N THR A 224 -11.74 -10.06 5.20
CA THR A 224 -10.91 -8.97 4.65
C THR A 224 -9.49 -9.08 5.19
N ALA A 225 -8.52 -9.20 4.29
CA ALA A 225 -7.11 -9.21 4.63
C ALA A 225 -6.52 -7.79 4.65
N PHE A 226 -5.79 -7.46 5.71
CA PHE A 226 -5.08 -6.20 5.90
C PHE A 226 -3.59 -6.49 5.89
N VAL A 227 -2.89 -6.12 4.82
CA VAL A 227 -1.45 -6.36 4.67
C VAL A 227 -0.66 -5.07 4.74
N ASN A 228 0.30 -5.03 5.65
CA ASN A 228 1.31 -4.00 5.74
C ASN A 228 2.53 -4.40 4.89
N ALA A 229 2.84 -3.62 3.86
CA ALA A 229 3.92 -3.84 2.90
C ALA A 229 5.19 -3.02 3.18
N ALA A 230 5.28 -2.32 4.31
CA ALA A 230 6.39 -1.43 4.69
C ALA A 230 7.66 -2.19 5.15
N CYS A 231 8.25 -3.00 4.28
CA CYS A 231 9.52 -3.67 4.59
C CYS A 231 10.69 -2.69 4.42
N VAL A 232 11.25 -2.19 5.51
CA VAL A 232 12.37 -1.22 5.49
C VAL A 232 13.47 -1.67 6.45
N PRO A 233 14.72 -1.87 5.98
CA PRO A 233 15.18 -1.74 4.59
C PRO A 233 14.58 -2.81 3.68
N ARG A 234 14.34 -2.43 2.42
CA ARG A 234 13.70 -3.32 1.43
C ARG A 234 14.68 -4.11 0.56
N SER A 235 15.94 -3.70 0.59
CA SER A 235 17.05 -4.32 -0.09
C SER A 235 18.10 -4.78 0.92
N GLY A 236 18.83 -5.82 0.58
CA GLY A 236 19.85 -6.40 1.44
C GLY A 236 20.75 -7.36 0.68
N LEU A 237 21.46 -8.20 1.43
CA LEU A 237 22.31 -9.25 0.88
C LEU A 237 21.85 -10.61 1.41
N ASP A 238 21.88 -11.65 0.56
CA ASP A 238 21.69 -13.04 0.98
C ASP A 238 22.96 -13.62 1.65
N ALA A 239 22.90 -14.89 2.05
CA ALA A 239 24.02 -15.60 2.68
C ALA A 239 25.28 -15.71 1.78
N ASN A 240 25.13 -15.52 0.47
CA ASN A 240 26.20 -15.55 -0.52
C ASN A 240 26.63 -14.14 -0.96
N ASN A 241 26.23 -13.09 -0.24
CA ASN A 241 26.44 -11.68 -0.59
C ASN A 241 25.83 -11.26 -1.95
N ARG A 242 24.77 -11.94 -2.41
CA ARG A 242 24.01 -11.50 -3.59
C ARG A 242 22.95 -10.48 -3.16
N PRO A 243 22.70 -9.43 -3.97
CA PRO A 243 21.63 -8.48 -3.67
C PRO A 243 20.27 -9.18 -3.64
N VAL A 244 19.46 -8.84 -2.65
CA VAL A 244 18.06 -9.28 -2.54
C VAL A 244 17.13 -8.08 -2.42
N LEU A 245 15.96 -8.20 -3.04
CA LEU A 245 14.92 -7.18 -3.12
C LEU A 245 13.60 -7.76 -2.61
N HIS A 246 12.96 -7.07 -1.68
CA HIS A 246 11.67 -7.45 -1.14
C HIS A 246 10.52 -7.05 -2.07
N LEU A 247 9.49 -7.89 -2.19
CA LEU A 247 8.16 -7.50 -2.66
C LEU A 247 7.14 -8.22 -1.77
N SER A 248 6.09 -7.52 -1.35
CA SER A 248 4.89 -8.24 -0.91
C SER A 248 4.16 -8.74 -2.15
N TRP A 249 3.54 -9.90 -2.06
CA TRP A 249 2.97 -10.61 -3.20
C TRP A 249 1.57 -11.09 -2.87
N ALA A 250 0.62 -10.78 -3.76
CA ALA A 250 -0.76 -11.24 -3.63
C ALA A 250 -1.19 -11.98 -4.90
N GLU A 251 -1.93 -13.07 -4.73
CA GLU A 251 -2.51 -13.82 -5.85
C GLU A 251 -4.01 -14.00 -5.65
N PHE A 252 -4.77 -13.67 -6.69
CA PHE A 252 -6.21 -13.88 -6.74
C PHE A 252 -6.55 -14.94 -7.78
N GLN A 253 -7.48 -15.82 -7.43
CA GLN A 253 -8.19 -16.67 -8.37
C GLN A 253 -9.60 -16.13 -8.49
N ASP A 254 -9.93 -15.60 -9.65
CA ASP A 254 -11.11 -14.78 -9.87
C ASP A 254 -11.13 -13.59 -8.88
N GLN A 255 -12.09 -13.55 -7.94
CA GLN A 255 -12.17 -12.51 -6.91
C GLN A 255 -11.58 -12.93 -5.57
N ARG A 256 -11.26 -14.22 -5.40
CA ARG A 256 -10.82 -14.76 -4.12
C ARG A 256 -9.32 -14.56 -3.96
N LEU A 257 -8.93 -13.89 -2.88
CA LEU A 257 -7.53 -13.85 -2.46
C LEU A 257 -7.08 -15.26 -2.04
N THR A 258 -6.09 -15.81 -2.73
CA THR A 258 -5.62 -17.20 -2.52
C THR A 258 -4.23 -17.29 -1.94
N HIS A 259 -3.42 -16.23 -2.08
CA HIS A 259 -2.06 -16.20 -1.58
C HIS A 259 -1.67 -14.80 -1.13
N LEU A 260 -1.02 -14.70 0.03
CA LEU A 260 -0.28 -13.54 0.48
C LEU A 260 1.08 -13.96 1.01
N SER A 261 2.12 -13.21 0.67
CA SER A 261 3.46 -13.44 1.24
C SER A 261 4.36 -12.21 1.13
N HIS A 262 5.37 -12.13 1.98
CA HIS A 262 6.56 -11.35 1.71
C HIS A 262 7.58 -12.22 0.99
N ARG A 263 8.19 -11.72 -0.08
CA ARG A 263 9.15 -12.48 -0.91
C ARG A 263 10.41 -11.65 -1.13
N TRP A 264 11.56 -12.32 -1.11
CA TRP A 264 12.87 -11.73 -1.39
C TRP A 264 13.46 -12.41 -2.60
N TYR A 265 13.80 -11.62 -3.60
CA TYR A 265 14.30 -12.09 -4.88
C TYR A 265 15.67 -11.53 -5.18
N THR A 266 16.47 -12.25 -5.98
CA THR A 266 17.59 -11.63 -6.68
C THR A 266 17.07 -10.76 -7.84
N PRO A 267 17.86 -9.83 -8.41
CA PRO A 267 17.47 -9.06 -9.60
C PRO A 267 17.12 -9.95 -10.81
N GLU A 268 17.67 -11.16 -10.88
CA GLU A 268 17.40 -12.18 -11.90
C GLU A 268 16.09 -12.95 -11.66
N SER A 269 15.25 -12.51 -10.72
CA SER A 269 13.97 -13.13 -10.38
C SER A 269 14.05 -14.50 -9.72
N GLU A 270 15.21 -14.86 -9.15
CA GLU A 270 15.34 -16.05 -8.29
C GLU A 270 14.71 -15.77 -6.92
N LEU A 271 13.73 -16.57 -6.49
CA LEU A 271 13.15 -16.47 -5.16
C LEU A 271 14.13 -17.03 -4.12
N VAL A 272 14.70 -16.15 -3.30
CA VAL A 272 15.67 -16.49 -2.25
C VAL A 272 14.96 -16.87 -0.94
N HIS A 273 13.93 -16.12 -0.57
CA HIS A 273 13.16 -16.37 0.66
C HIS A 273 11.69 -15.97 0.47
N GLN A 274 10.81 -16.69 1.16
CA GLN A 274 9.39 -16.36 1.24
C GLN A 274 8.90 -16.54 2.68
N GLU A 275 8.17 -15.53 3.16
CA GLU A 275 7.36 -15.58 4.36
C GLU A 275 5.89 -15.63 3.95
N SER A 276 5.24 -16.79 4.08
CA SER A 276 3.82 -16.95 3.79
C SER A 276 2.96 -16.31 4.88
N LEU A 277 2.06 -15.41 4.48
CA LEU A 277 1.09 -14.77 5.37
C LEU A 277 -0.19 -15.61 5.37
N GLN A 278 -0.39 -16.36 6.44
CA GLN A 278 -1.48 -17.35 6.54
C GLN A 278 -2.85 -16.66 6.51
N LEU A 279 -3.59 -16.89 5.43
CA LEU A 279 -5.01 -16.54 5.32
C LEU A 279 -5.82 -17.60 6.02
N GLN A 280 -6.74 -17.18 6.88
CA GLN A 280 -7.73 -18.05 7.48
C GLN A 280 -8.91 -18.17 6.52
N ASP A 281 -9.43 -19.39 6.35
CA ASP A 281 -10.72 -19.56 5.71
C ASP A 281 -11.78 -18.87 6.58
N ALA A 282 -12.70 -18.15 5.94
CA ALA A 282 -13.83 -17.55 6.65
C ALA A 282 -14.56 -18.67 7.40
N LEU A 283 -14.62 -18.58 8.72
CA LEU A 283 -15.37 -19.53 9.54
C LEU A 283 -16.83 -19.49 9.06
N ALA A 284 -17.30 -20.58 8.47
CA ALA A 284 -18.72 -20.78 8.25
C ALA A 284 -19.37 -20.92 9.63
N CYS A 285 -20.03 -19.87 10.10
CA CYS A 285 -21.00 -19.95 11.20
C CYS A 285 -22.35 -20.43 10.65
#